data_AF-A0A5D0RFC8-F1
#
_entry.id   AF-A0A5D0RFC8-F1
#
_cell.length_a   1.000
_cell.length_b   1.000
_cell.length_c   1.000
_cell.angle_alpha   90.00
_cell.angle_beta   90.00
_cell.angle_gamma   90.00
#
_symmetry.space_group_name_H-M   'P 1'
#
loop_
_entity.id
_entity.type
_entity.pdbx_description
1 polymer ?
#
loop_
_entity_poly.entity_id
_entity_poly.type
_entity_poly.pdbx_seq_one_letter_code
_entity_poly.pdbx_strand_id
1 'polypeptide(L)'
;MQTNDSYYQNKKEFRLFVTETYTNLRQLKNEGNQTSFNDLVLKIMPQIRQYVNTQLNTAIRKGHFSKNKHKADEIIDQLFIEIYDHIDDVKQAEDFYLWLFKKTNDLLDDIIVEEEFDEFFFKNIDDYTKPEWDEMQEKYSIDGGGDLIMVEELNDSSYNHNDYTLNHVFIENDENDWIKKIDKDLTSEDIQHHIAMVLYNLPSPMRTVFELATQQHLELDEIAQLRNSTFDEVEQLLTDAKKALQVSFFNRYPLK
;
A
#
# COMPACT_ATOMS: atom_id res chain seq x y z
N MET A 1 32.78 -11.77 28.00
CA MET A 1 33.00 -11.80 26.53
C MET A 1 33.02 -13.25 26.09
N GLN A 2 31.88 -13.81 25.67
CA GLN A 2 31.81 -15.19 25.15
C GLN A 2 30.62 -15.42 24.19
N THR A 3 30.02 -14.34 23.68
CA THR A 3 28.74 -14.37 22.94
C THR A 3 28.87 -14.10 21.45
N ASN A 4 30.04 -13.72 20.93
CA ASN A 4 30.20 -13.36 19.51
C ASN A 4 30.49 -14.57 18.60
N ASP A 5 31.30 -15.54 19.01
CA ASP A 5 31.73 -16.62 18.10
C ASP A 5 30.58 -17.55 17.68
N SER A 6 29.67 -17.88 18.60
CA SER A 6 28.47 -18.68 18.31
C SER A 6 27.48 -17.97 17.38
N TYR A 7 27.34 -16.65 17.53
CA TYR A 7 26.44 -15.83 16.69
C TYR A 7 26.92 -15.75 15.23
N TYR A 8 28.22 -15.52 15.01
CA TYR A 8 28.80 -15.50 13.66
C TYR A 8 28.80 -16.88 13.01
N GLN A 9 28.96 -17.94 13.80
CA GLN A 9 28.88 -19.31 13.34
C GLN A 9 27.47 -19.64 12.83
N ASN A 10 26.42 -19.26 13.57
CA ASN A 10 25.03 -19.47 13.18
C ASN A 10 24.68 -18.77 11.85
N LYS A 11 25.16 -17.54 11.61
CA LYS A 11 24.93 -16.85 10.33
C LYS A 11 25.60 -17.53 9.14
N LYS A 12 26.81 -18.07 9.32
CA LYS A 12 27.51 -18.81 8.26
C LYS A 12 26.80 -20.12 7.94
N GLU A 13 26.34 -20.83 8.96
CA GLU A 13 25.55 -22.05 8.82
C GLU A 13 24.23 -21.78 8.11
N PHE A 14 23.55 -20.68 8.43
CA PHE A 14 22.33 -20.29 7.72
C PHE A 14 22.58 -19.97 6.25
N ARG A 15 23.64 -19.22 5.93
CA ARG A 15 24.00 -18.93 4.54
C ARG A 15 24.25 -20.21 3.74
N LEU A 16 25.01 -21.15 4.32
CA LEU A 16 25.25 -22.46 3.69
C LEU A 16 23.94 -23.22 3.48
N PHE A 17 23.10 -23.31 4.52
CA PHE A 17 21.79 -23.94 4.42
C PHE A 17 20.96 -23.35 3.27
N VAL A 18 20.83 -22.03 3.18
CA VAL A 18 20.09 -21.36 2.11
C VAL A 18 20.68 -21.67 0.73
N THR A 19 22.01 -21.59 0.57
CA THR A 19 22.70 -21.92 -0.69
C THR A 19 22.43 -23.37 -1.10
N GLU A 20 22.54 -24.33 -0.20
CA GLU A 20 22.29 -25.76 -0.48
C GLU A 20 20.83 -26.04 -0.83
N THR A 21 19.91 -25.25 -0.26
CA THR A 21 18.47 -25.44 -0.41
C THR A 21 17.95 -24.95 -1.77
N TYR A 22 18.63 -24.00 -2.40
CA TYR A 22 18.23 -23.39 -3.68
C TYR A 22 18.00 -24.41 -4.80
N THR A 23 18.92 -25.36 -4.99
CA THR A 23 18.79 -26.38 -6.05
C THR A 23 17.54 -27.23 -5.86
N ASN A 24 17.25 -27.59 -4.62
CA ASN A 24 16.04 -28.35 -4.28
C ASN A 24 14.78 -27.53 -4.54
N LEU A 25 14.76 -26.25 -4.18
CA LEU A 25 13.62 -25.37 -4.44
C LEU A 25 13.32 -25.26 -5.94
N ARG A 26 14.33 -25.09 -6.80
CA ARG A 26 14.13 -25.06 -8.26
C ARG A 26 13.62 -26.38 -8.81
N GLN A 27 14.17 -27.49 -8.33
CA GLN A 27 13.69 -28.81 -8.72
C GLN A 27 12.22 -28.99 -8.34
N LEU A 28 11.84 -28.67 -7.10
CA LEU A 28 10.47 -28.79 -6.61
C LEU A 28 9.50 -27.91 -7.39
N LYS A 29 9.90 -26.69 -7.79
CA LYS A 29 9.10 -25.82 -8.66
C LYS A 29 8.90 -26.45 -10.05
N ASN A 30 9.97 -26.96 -10.67
CA ASN A 30 9.90 -27.60 -11.98
C ASN A 30 9.06 -28.89 -11.98
N GLU A 31 9.04 -29.61 -10.86
CA GLU A 31 8.21 -30.80 -10.66
C GLU A 31 6.74 -30.46 -10.33
N GLY A 32 6.40 -29.18 -10.14
CA GLY A 32 5.07 -28.73 -9.72
C GLY A 32 4.71 -29.13 -8.29
N ASN A 33 5.69 -29.49 -7.46
CA ASN A 33 5.48 -29.93 -6.08
C ASN A 33 5.47 -28.72 -5.13
N GLN A 34 4.39 -27.94 -5.21
CA GLN A 34 4.22 -26.72 -4.44
C GLN A 34 4.23 -26.95 -2.92
N THR A 35 3.65 -28.06 -2.43
CA THR A 35 3.64 -28.36 -0.99
C THR A 35 5.05 -28.51 -0.43
N SER A 36 5.89 -29.32 -1.08
CA SER A 36 7.27 -29.52 -0.63
C SER A 36 8.13 -28.28 -0.84
N PHE A 37 7.85 -27.49 -1.87
CA PHE A 37 8.48 -26.18 -2.06
C PHE A 37 8.20 -25.26 -0.87
N ASN A 38 6.92 -25.09 -0.52
CA ASN A 38 6.48 -24.23 0.58
C ASN A 38 7.08 -24.67 1.92
N ASP A 39 7.08 -25.99 2.20
CA ASP A 39 7.69 -26.56 3.41
C ASP A 39 9.20 -26.26 3.51
N LEU A 40 9.87 -26.19 2.37
CA LEU A 40 11.30 -25.91 2.31
C LEU A 40 11.60 -24.42 2.49
N VAL A 41 10.80 -23.55 1.88
CA VAL A 41 10.87 -22.09 2.11
C VAL A 41 10.58 -21.74 3.57
N LEU A 42 9.58 -22.38 4.19
CA LEU A 42 9.23 -22.18 5.61
C LEU A 42 10.42 -22.40 6.57
N LYS A 43 11.40 -23.23 6.21
CA LYS A 43 12.61 -23.44 7.03
C LYS A 43 13.58 -22.27 6.97
N ILE A 44 13.54 -21.46 5.91
CA ILE A 44 14.38 -20.27 5.71
C ILE A 44 13.79 -19.06 6.46
N MET A 45 12.46 -18.97 6.52
CA MET A 45 11.72 -17.79 6.99
C MET A 45 12.03 -17.30 8.41
N PRO A 46 12.29 -18.15 9.44
CA PRO A 46 12.48 -17.66 10.80
C PRO A 46 13.62 -16.63 10.94
N GLN A 47 14.72 -16.83 10.20
CA GLN A 47 15.85 -15.89 10.24
C GLN A 47 15.56 -14.60 9.48
N ILE A 48 14.88 -14.70 8.33
CA ILE A 48 14.46 -13.52 7.57
C ILE A 48 13.47 -12.70 8.39
N ARG A 49 12.50 -13.35 9.05
CA ARG A 49 11.55 -12.71 9.95
C ARG A 49 12.23 -11.95 11.08
N GLN A 50 13.31 -12.49 11.67
CA GLN A 50 14.07 -11.78 12.69
C GLN A 50 14.73 -10.51 12.13
N TYR A 51 15.27 -10.60 10.91
CA TYR A 51 15.83 -9.45 10.22
C TYR A 51 14.76 -8.39 9.92
N VAL A 52 13.63 -8.78 9.32
CA VAL A 52 12.49 -7.88 9.03
C VAL A 52 12.01 -7.17 10.29
N ASN A 53 11.81 -7.89 11.39
CA ASN A 53 11.43 -7.28 12.67
C ASN A 53 12.45 -6.24 13.15
N THR A 54 13.75 -6.45 12.91
CA THR A 54 14.79 -5.49 13.28
C THR A 54 14.70 -4.22 12.42
N GLN A 55 14.45 -4.37 11.12
CA GLN A 55 14.30 -3.23 10.20
C GLN A 55 13.03 -2.44 10.50
N LEU A 56 11.87 -3.10 10.65
CA LEU A 56 10.62 -2.43 11.02
C LEU A 56 10.75 -1.66 12.35
N ASN A 57 11.36 -2.25 13.37
CA ASN A 57 11.61 -1.54 14.63
C ASN A 57 12.53 -0.34 14.47
N THR A 58 13.50 -0.41 13.55
CA THR A 58 14.38 0.71 13.24
C THR A 58 13.60 1.82 12.52
N ALA A 59 12.74 1.46 11.58
CA ALA A 59 11.92 2.41 10.85
C ALA A 59 10.93 3.14 11.77
N ILE A 60 10.27 2.41 12.67
CA ILE A 60 9.39 2.96 13.72
C ILE A 60 10.16 3.96 14.60
N ARG A 61 11.40 3.63 15.00
CA ARG A 61 12.23 4.53 15.82
C ARG A 61 12.67 5.79 15.09
N LYS A 62 12.82 5.72 13.77
CA LYS A 62 13.12 6.88 12.92
C LYS A 62 11.88 7.73 12.63
N GLY A 63 10.68 7.20 12.91
CA GLY A 63 9.43 7.91 12.74
C GLY A 63 8.79 7.73 11.36
N HIS A 64 9.23 6.75 10.55
CA HIS A 64 8.62 6.51 9.23
C HIS A 64 7.16 6.04 9.33
N PHE A 65 6.78 5.34 10.41
CA PHE A 65 5.40 4.95 10.69
C PHE A 65 5.18 4.55 12.15
N SER A 66 3.91 4.44 12.56
CA SER A 66 3.51 4.12 13.94
C SER A 66 3.76 2.65 14.30
N LYS A 67 3.82 2.39 15.62
CA LYS A 67 4.07 1.03 16.12
C LYS A 67 2.91 0.10 15.76
N ASN A 68 3.26 -1.09 15.28
CA ASN A 68 2.33 -2.14 14.83
C ASN A 68 1.56 -1.84 13.54
N LYS A 69 1.87 -0.75 12.82
CA LYS A 69 1.25 -0.46 11.52
C LYS A 69 1.53 -1.57 10.51
N HIS A 70 2.78 -1.99 10.42
CA HIS A 70 3.21 -3.13 9.60
C HIS A 70 3.67 -4.29 10.45
N LYS A 71 3.39 -5.51 9.99
CA LYS A 71 3.82 -6.75 10.62
C LYS A 71 4.84 -7.45 9.74
N ALA A 72 5.79 -8.14 10.39
CA ALA A 72 6.74 -8.95 9.66
C ALA A 72 6.08 -10.08 8.87
N ASP A 73 4.85 -10.51 9.21
CA ASP A 73 4.10 -11.48 8.40
C ASP A 73 3.80 -10.97 6.99
N GLU A 74 3.40 -9.70 6.83
CA GLU A 74 3.05 -9.11 5.53
C GLU A 74 4.22 -9.18 4.53
N ILE A 75 5.42 -8.81 4.98
CA ILE A 75 6.64 -8.86 4.17
C ILE A 75 7.06 -10.32 3.89
N ILE A 76 6.88 -11.21 4.86
CA ILE A 76 7.23 -12.62 4.70
C ILE A 76 6.29 -13.30 3.70
N ASP A 77 5.00 -13.00 3.75
CA ASP A 77 3.99 -13.54 2.83
C ASP A 77 4.26 -13.05 1.39
N GLN A 78 4.58 -11.77 1.21
CA GLN A 78 4.99 -11.27 -0.11
C GLN A 78 6.30 -11.89 -0.58
N LEU A 79 7.30 -12.04 0.31
CA LEU A 79 8.56 -12.68 -0.04
C LEU A 79 8.36 -14.15 -0.46
N PHE A 80 7.38 -14.86 0.10
CA PHE A 80 7.01 -16.20 -0.35
C PHE A 80 6.62 -16.24 -1.83
N ILE A 81 5.78 -15.29 -2.24
CA ILE A 81 5.32 -15.14 -3.62
C ILE A 81 6.51 -14.80 -4.52
N GLU A 82 7.30 -13.80 -4.13
CA GLU A 82 8.52 -13.40 -4.85
C GLU A 82 9.49 -14.56 -5.06
N ILE A 83 9.72 -15.38 -4.02
CA ILE A 83 10.57 -16.57 -4.13
C ILE A 83 9.98 -17.53 -5.17
N TYR A 84 8.69 -17.86 -5.10
CA TYR A 84 8.10 -18.80 -6.03
C TYR A 84 8.18 -18.31 -7.48
N ASP A 85 7.82 -17.05 -7.73
CA ASP A 85 7.73 -16.49 -9.08
C ASP A 85 9.12 -16.28 -9.70
N HIS A 86 10.09 -15.80 -8.91
CA HIS A 86 11.38 -15.32 -9.41
C HIS A 86 12.60 -16.17 -9.05
N ILE A 87 12.44 -17.35 -8.42
CA ILE A 87 13.59 -18.22 -8.10
C ILE A 87 14.44 -18.61 -9.31
N ASP A 88 13.86 -18.64 -10.52
CA ASP A 88 14.57 -18.96 -11.75
C ASP A 88 15.41 -17.80 -12.29
N ASP A 89 15.19 -16.58 -11.82
CA ASP A 89 16.00 -15.39 -12.17
C ASP A 89 17.38 -15.44 -11.51
N VAL A 90 17.49 -16.17 -10.39
CA VAL A 90 18.75 -16.43 -9.72
C VAL A 90 19.54 -17.41 -10.58
N LYS A 91 20.77 -17.06 -10.96
CA LYS A 91 21.59 -17.87 -11.87
C LYS A 91 22.44 -18.92 -11.15
N GLN A 92 22.90 -18.59 -9.94
CA GLN A 92 23.82 -19.41 -9.16
C GLN A 92 23.29 -19.58 -7.73
N ALA A 93 23.49 -20.76 -7.15
CA ALA A 93 23.00 -21.08 -5.80
C ALA A 93 23.63 -20.16 -4.74
N GLU A 94 24.87 -19.73 -4.97
CA GLU A 94 25.64 -18.84 -4.13
C GLU A 94 25.03 -17.44 -4.04
N ASP A 95 24.28 -17.03 -5.06
CA ASP A 95 23.60 -15.74 -5.15
C ASP A 95 22.24 -15.74 -4.45
N PHE A 96 21.62 -16.91 -4.24
CA PHE A 96 20.25 -17.00 -3.69
C PHE A 96 20.12 -16.34 -2.32
N TYR A 97 21.12 -16.53 -1.46
CA TYR A 97 21.16 -15.88 -0.15
C TYR A 97 21.14 -14.35 -0.28
N LEU A 98 21.96 -13.78 -1.16
CA LEU A 98 21.99 -12.32 -1.36
C LEU A 98 20.70 -11.83 -2.01
N TRP A 99 20.17 -12.59 -2.97
CA TRP A 99 18.92 -12.28 -3.65
C TRP A 99 17.74 -12.21 -2.67
N LEU A 100 17.64 -13.15 -1.73
CA LEU A 100 16.60 -13.14 -0.69
C LEU A 100 16.62 -11.86 0.15
N PHE A 101 17.80 -11.47 0.65
CA PHE A 101 17.93 -10.25 1.45
C PHE A 101 17.73 -8.99 0.61
N LYS A 102 18.14 -8.99 -0.67
CA LYS A 102 17.84 -7.89 -1.57
C LYS A 102 16.34 -7.72 -1.73
N LYS A 103 15.62 -8.78 -2.11
CA LYS A 103 14.16 -8.75 -2.24
C LYS A 103 13.45 -8.37 -0.95
N THR A 104 13.93 -8.87 0.19
CA THR A 104 13.40 -8.47 1.51
C THR A 104 13.57 -6.97 1.75
N ASN A 105 14.71 -6.40 1.36
CA ASN A 105 14.96 -4.96 1.49
C ASN A 105 14.13 -4.14 0.51
N ASP A 106 14.01 -4.58 -0.74
CA ASP A 106 13.17 -3.93 -1.74
C ASP A 106 11.73 -3.81 -1.20
N LEU A 107 11.15 -4.89 -0.66
CA LEU A 107 9.82 -4.89 -0.03
C LEU A 107 9.71 -3.98 1.22
N LEU A 108 10.77 -3.88 2.02
CA LEU A 108 10.81 -2.99 3.18
C LEU A 108 10.89 -1.52 2.75
N ASP A 109 11.70 -1.23 1.74
CA ASP A 109 11.90 0.10 1.21
C ASP A 109 10.62 0.59 0.53
N ASP A 110 9.92 -0.27 -0.23
CA ASP A 110 8.63 0.03 -0.85
C ASP A 110 7.60 0.47 0.21
N ILE A 111 7.46 -0.30 1.31
CA ILE A 111 6.57 0.06 2.43
C ILE A 111 6.96 1.41 3.04
N ILE A 112 8.26 1.65 3.28
CA ILE A 112 8.71 2.91 3.88
C ILE A 112 8.42 4.10 2.96
N VAL A 113 8.68 3.95 1.66
CA VAL A 113 8.47 5.01 0.67
C VAL A 113 6.98 5.32 0.52
N GLU A 114 6.13 4.30 0.47
CA GLU A 114 4.67 4.46 0.43
C GLU A 114 4.17 5.21 1.67
N GLU A 115 4.64 4.82 2.85
CA GLU A 115 4.27 5.46 4.12
C GLU A 115 4.71 6.93 4.23
N GLU A 116 5.94 7.23 3.80
CA GLU A 116 6.46 8.60 3.75
C GLU A 116 5.67 9.46 2.75
N PHE A 117 5.31 8.88 1.60
CA PHE A 117 4.51 9.57 0.60
C PHE A 117 3.10 9.86 1.11
N ASP A 118 2.42 8.86 1.69
CA ASP A 118 1.09 8.99 2.28
C ASP A 118 1.06 10.09 3.35
N GLU A 119 2.05 10.09 4.26
CA GLU A 119 2.15 11.09 5.30
C GLU A 119 2.43 12.48 4.72
N PHE A 120 3.31 12.58 3.73
CA PHE A 120 3.63 13.83 3.07
C PHE A 120 2.42 14.39 2.31
N PHE A 121 1.76 13.58 1.48
CA PHE A 121 0.60 13.99 0.70
C PHE A 121 -0.52 14.48 1.63
N PHE A 122 -0.88 13.69 2.64
CA PHE A 122 -1.96 14.04 3.56
C PHE A 122 -1.66 15.32 4.35
N LYS A 123 -0.41 15.52 4.82
CA LYS A 123 -0.05 16.73 5.57
C LYS A 123 -0.01 18.01 4.75
N ASN A 124 0.25 17.92 3.45
CA ASN A 124 0.41 19.08 2.57
C ASN A 124 -0.81 19.30 1.66
N ILE A 125 -1.90 18.54 1.84
CA ILE A 125 -3.07 18.63 0.98
C ILE A 125 -3.68 20.04 0.92
N ASP A 126 -3.59 20.74 2.05
CA ASP A 126 -4.05 22.12 2.25
C ASP A 126 -3.19 23.15 1.49
N ASP A 127 -1.96 22.80 1.11
CA ASP A 127 -0.97 23.70 0.50
C ASP A 127 -0.89 23.56 -1.03
N TYR A 128 -1.43 22.48 -1.61
CA TYR A 128 -1.38 22.27 -3.05
C TYR A 128 -2.18 23.31 -3.82
N THR A 129 -1.48 23.97 -4.75
CA THR A 129 -2.05 24.93 -5.69
C THR A 129 -2.76 24.23 -6.84
N LYS A 130 -3.66 24.95 -7.53
CA LYS A 130 -4.34 24.41 -8.72
C LYS A 130 -3.37 23.82 -9.77
N PRO A 131 -2.27 24.50 -10.17
CA PRO A 131 -1.32 23.92 -11.13
C PRO A 131 -0.70 22.60 -10.67
N GLU A 132 -0.40 22.46 -9.37
CA GLU A 132 0.15 21.20 -8.83
C GLU A 132 -0.88 20.08 -8.89
N TRP A 133 -2.15 20.38 -8.59
CA TRP A 133 -3.24 19.42 -8.77
C TRP A 133 -3.46 19.02 -10.23
N ASP A 134 -3.34 19.98 -11.15
CA ASP A 134 -3.47 19.74 -12.58
C ASP A 134 -2.30 18.85 -13.06
N GLU A 135 -1.06 19.11 -12.62
CA GLU A 135 0.12 18.26 -12.91
C GLU A 135 -0.02 16.84 -12.33
N MET A 136 -0.58 16.71 -11.12
CA MET A 136 -0.88 15.39 -10.54
C MET A 136 -1.88 14.61 -11.40
N GLN A 137 -2.91 15.27 -11.94
CA GLN A 137 -3.90 14.64 -12.80
C GLN A 137 -3.32 14.21 -14.16
N GLU A 138 -2.29 14.88 -14.68
CA GLU A 138 -1.62 14.48 -15.93
C GLU A 138 -0.99 13.08 -15.89
N LYS A 139 -0.74 12.54 -14.68
CA LYS A 139 -0.24 11.17 -14.48
C LYS A 139 -1.30 10.10 -14.69
N TYR A 140 -2.55 10.51 -14.86
CA TYR A 140 -3.69 9.66 -15.10
C TYR A 140 -4.16 9.75 -16.55
N SER A 141 -4.76 8.67 -17.03
CA SER A 141 -5.45 8.57 -18.31
C SER A 141 -6.91 8.20 -18.06
N ILE A 142 -7.73 8.31 -19.10
CA ILE A 142 -9.10 7.79 -19.12
C ILE A 142 -9.07 6.43 -19.82
N ASP A 143 -9.68 5.43 -19.22
CA ASP A 143 -9.79 4.09 -19.81
C ASP A 143 -10.89 4.02 -20.88
N GLY A 144 -11.16 2.82 -21.41
CA GLY A 144 -12.22 2.63 -22.40
C GLY A 144 -13.64 2.80 -21.87
N GLY A 145 -13.83 2.78 -20.54
CA GLY A 145 -15.10 2.94 -19.83
C GLY A 145 -15.37 4.38 -19.37
N GLY A 146 -14.34 5.25 -19.33
CA GLY A 146 -14.46 6.63 -18.86
C GLY A 146 -13.84 6.88 -17.48
N ASP A 147 -13.27 5.85 -16.86
CA ASP A 147 -12.70 5.94 -15.52
C ASP A 147 -11.24 6.41 -15.53
N LEU A 148 -10.85 7.09 -14.46
CA LEU A 148 -9.52 7.65 -14.29
C LEU A 148 -8.52 6.59 -13.82
N ILE A 149 -7.63 6.14 -14.70
CA ILE A 149 -6.61 5.13 -14.41
C ILE A 149 -5.21 5.74 -14.43
N MET A 150 -4.33 5.36 -13.50
CA MET A 150 -2.93 5.78 -13.55
C MET A 150 -2.27 5.26 -14.83
N VAL A 151 -1.49 6.09 -15.51
CA VAL A 151 -0.81 5.68 -16.76
C VAL A 151 0.11 4.46 -16.53
N GLU A 152 0.70 4.37 -15.33
CA GLU A 152 1.55 3.25 -14.93
C GLU A 152 0.75 1.95 -14.68
N GLU A 153 -0.55 2.05 -14.38
CA GLU A 153 -1.45 0.94 -14.05
C GLU A 153 -2.29 0.46 -15.25
N LEU A 154 -2.08 1.01 -16.46
CA LEU A 154 -2.84 0.63 -17.67
C LEU A 154 -2.78 -0.87 -18.01
N ASN A 155 -1.84 -1.62 -17.45
CA ASN A 155 -1.70 -3.07 -17.63
C ASN A 155 -2.25 -3.89 -16.45
N ASP A 156 -2.74 -3.26 -15.39
CA ASP A 156 -3.31 -3.95 -14.23
C ASP A 156 -4.82 -4.23 -14.45
N SER A 157 -5.21 -5.47 -14.23
CA SER A 157 -6.58 -5.96 -14.44
C SER A 157 -7.49 -5.81 -13.21
N SER A 158 -6.98 -5.30 -12.09
CA SER A 158 -7.68 -5.24 -10.80
C SER A 158 -8.45 -3.95 -10.53
N TYR A 159 -8.50 -3.02 -11.49
CA TYR A 159 -9.12 -1.71 -11.31
C TYR A 159 -10.65 -1.78 -11.13
N ASN A 160 -11.15 -1.18 -10.05
CA ASN A 160 -12.58 -1.11 -9.73
C ASN A 160 -13.20 0.18 -10.29
N HIS A 161 -14.32 0.03 -11.02
CA HIS A 161 -15.14 1.16 -11.48
C HIS A 161 -15.97 1.69 -10.31
N ASN A 162 -15.69 2.92 -9.85
CA ASN A 162 -16.39 3.55 -8.72
C ASN A 162 -17.12 4.82 -9.16
N ASP A 163 -18.42 4.90 -8.89
CA ASP A 163 -19.27 6.06 -9.22
C ASP A 163 -19.22 7.11 -8.09
N TYR A 164 -18.18 7.95 -8.08
CA TYR A 164 -18.04 9.00 -7.06
C TYR A 164 -18.91 10.23 -7.33
N THR A 165 -19.54 10.75 -6.28
CA THR A 165 -20.36 11.97 -6.34
C THR A 165 -20.00 12.94 -5.21
N LEU A 166 -20.37 14.22 -5.33
CA LEU A 166 -20.13 15.22 -4.28
C LEU A 166 -20.82 14.87 -2.96
N ASN A 167 -21.96 14.17 -3.00
CA ASN A 167 -22.70 13.80 -1.78
C ASN A 167 -21.96 12.73 -0.95
N HIS A 168 -20.99 12.04 -1.55
CA HIS A 168 -20.09 11.15 -0.80
C HIS A 168 -19.09 11.95 0.05
N VAL A 169 -18.80 13.20 -0.34
CA VAL A 169 -17.78 14.07 0.27
C VAL A 169 -18.41 15.10 1.21
N PHE A 170 -19.43 15.82 0.72
CA PHE A 170 -20.03 16.96 1.41
C PHE A 170 -21.29 16.54 2.18
N ILE A 171 -21.48 17.10 3.37
CA ILE A 171 -22.71 16.88 4.15
C ILE A 171 -23.75 17.90 3.66
N GLU A 172 -24.84 17.39 3.06
CA GLU A 172 -25.84 18.15 2.30
C GLU A 172 -26.46 19.38 3.02
N ASN A 173 -26.31 19.54 4.34
CA ASN A 173 -26.96 20.64 5.07
C ASN A 173 -26.07 21.88 5.27
N ASP A 174 -24.76 21.71 5.47
CA ASP A 174 -23.86 22.83 5.85
C ASP A 174 -23.03 23.36 4.67
N GLU A 175 -22.97 22.63 3.55
CA GLU A 175 -22.05 22.88 2.43
C GLU A 175 -22.77 23.12 1.08
N ASN A 176 -24.07 23.37 1.13
CA ASN A 176 -24.95 23.51 -0.05
C ASN A 176 -24.49 24.53 -1.09
N ASP A 177 -23.87 25.63 -0.67
CA ASP A 177 -23.40 26.67 -1.60
C ASP A 177 -22.15 26.24 -2.37
N TRP A 178 -21.33 25.36 -1.78
CA TRP A 178 -20.17 24.77 -2.44
C TRP A 178 -20.58 23.71 -3.43
N ILE A 179 -21.44 22.77 -3.03
CA ILE A 179 -21.97 21.72 -3.92
C ILE A 179 -22.55 22.35 -5.19
N LYS A 180 -23.43 23.35 -5.05
CA LYS A 180 -24.06 24.04 -6.19
C LYS A 180 -23.07 24.71 -7.15
N LYS A 181 -21.93 25.18 -6.65
CA LYS A 181 -20.93 25.86 -7.50
C LYS A 181 -20.00 24.86 -8.17
N ILE A 182 -19.58 23.83 -7.44
CA ILE A 182 -18.82 22.73 -8.03
C ILE A 182 -19.65 22.07 -9.14
N ASP A 183 -20.92 21.76 -8.90
CA ASP A 183 -21.85 21.23 -9.91
C ASP A 183 -22.08 22.17 -11.11
N LYS A 184 -21.86 23.47 -10.94
CA LYS A 184 -22.01 24.45 -12.03
C LYS A 184 -20.77 24.53 -12.90
N ASP A 185 -19.59 24.42 -12.29
CA ASP A 185 -18.32 24.70 -12.93
C ASP A 185 -17.61 23.41 -13.40
N LEU A 186 -17.97 22.25 -12.85
CA LEU A 186 -17.41 20.94 -13.17
C LEU A 186 -18.46 19.98 -13.72
N THR A 187 -18.02 19.10 -14.62
CA THR A 187 -18.81 17.94 -15.05
C THR A 187 -18.81 16.84 -13.99
N SER A 188 -19.73 15.89 -14.08
CA SER A 188 -19.74 14.72 -13.20
C SER A 188 -18.45 13.90 -13.35
N GLU A 189 -17.92 13.82 -14.57
CA GLU A 189 -16.63 13.19 -14.87
C GLU A 189 -15.46 13.92 -14.19
N ASP A 190 -15.42 15.26 -14.25
CA ASP A 190 -14.38 16.06 -13.56
C ASP A 190 -14.38 15.82 -12.04
N ILE A 191 -15.57 15.71 -11.44
CA ILE A 191 -15.75 15.43 -10.01
C ILE A 191 -15.26 14.02 -9.68
N GLN A 192 -15.68 13.03 -10.46
CA GLN A 192 -15.30 11.63 -10.26
C GLN A 192 -13.79 11.44 -10.38
N HIS A 193 -13.18 12.03 -11.41
CA HIS A 193 -11.74 11.99 -11.64
C HIS A 193 -10.98 12.68 -10.52
N HIS A 194 -11.45 13.83 -10.04
CA HIS A 194 -10.81 14.50 -8.90
C HIS A 194 -10.87 13.66 -7.63
N ILE A 195 -12.03 13.09 -7.30
CA ILE A 195 -12.19 12.22 -6.12
C ILE A 195 -11.29 10.99 -6.23
N ALA A 196 -11.29 10.32 -7.38
CA ALA A 196 -10.45 9.14 -7.61
C ALA A 196 -8.96 9.44 -7.44
N MET A 197 -8.47 10.53 -8.04
CA MET A 197 -7.07 10.95 -7.93
C MET A 197 -6.69 11.27 -6.48
N VAL A 198 -7.53 11.99 -5.74
CA VAL A 198 -7.23 12.32 -4.34
C VAL A 198 -7.24 11.06 -3.47
N LEU A 199 -8.26 10.21 -3.62
CA LEU A 199 -8.35 8.93 -2.89
C LEU A 199 -7.16 8.02 -3.17
N TYR A 200 -6.69 7.94 -4.42
CA TYR A 200 -5.53 7.13 -4.79
C TYR A 200 -4.27 7.54 -4.01
N ASN A 201 -4.08 8.84 -3.81
CA ASN A 201 -2.91 9.39 -3.10
C ASN A 201 -3.11 9.46 -1.57
N LEU A 202 -4.32 9.17 -1.06
CA LEU A 202 -4.56 9.16 0.38
C LEU A 202 -4.06 7.86 1.02
N PRO A 203 -3.75 7.90 2.34
CA PRO A 203 -3.39 6.71 3.08
C PRO A 203 -4.41 5.59 2.88
N SER A 204 -3.94 4.39 2.55
CA SER A 204 -4.79 3.21 2.26
C SER A 204 -5.92 2.98 3.28
N PRO A 205 -5.72 3.12 4.61
CA PRO A 205 -6.79 3.05 5.60
C PRO A 205 -7.94 4.05 5.39
N MET A 206 -7.64 5.28 4.98
CA MET A 206 -8.63 6.33 4.72
C MET A 206 -9.41 6.03 3.45
N ARG A 207 -8.72 5.70 2.35
CA ARG A 207 -9.32 5.29 1.08
C ARG A 207 -10.28 4.12 1.28
N THR A 208 -9.82 3.06 1.94
CA THR A 208 -10.61 1.85 2.18
C THR A 208 -11.89 2.14 2.96
N VAL A 209 -11.80 2.92 4.05
CA VAL A 209 -12.98 3.27 4.85
C VAL A 209 -13.97 4.11 4.04
N PHE A 210 -13.48 5.07 3.24
CA PHE A 210 -14.33 5.89 2.37
C PHE A 210 -15.07 5.04 1.33
N GLU A 211 -14.37 4.14 0.64
CA GLU A 211 -14.96 3.25 -0.37
C GLU A 211 -15.98 2.29 0.23
N LEU A 212 -15.69 1.67 1.38
CA LEU A 212 -16.64 0.77 2.04
C LEU A 212 -17.92 1.50 2.47
N ALA A 213 -17.80 2.73 2.98
CA ALA A 213 -18.96 3.51 3.41
C ALA A 213 -19.78 4.02 2.22
N THR A 214 -19.14 4.42 1.12
CA THR A 214 -19.80 5.13 0.01
C THR A 214 -20.21 4.24 -1.14
N GLN A 215 -19.38 3.26 -1.49
CA GLN A 215 -19.60 2.35 -2.64
C GLN A 215 -20.25 1.04 -2.20
N GLN A 216 -19.86 0.52 -1.03
CA GLN A 216 -20.44 -0.72 -0.49
C GLN A 216 -21.58 -0.49 0.49
N HIS A 217 -21.85 0.78 0.84
CA HIS A 217 -22.92 1.19 1.77
C HIS A 217 -22.89 0.44 3.11
N LEU A 218 -21.69 0.10 3.59
CA LEU A 218 -21.51 -0.52 4.90
C LEU A 218 -21.61 0.52 6.00
N GLU A 219 -22.24 0.15 7.11
CA GLU A 219 -22.29 0.97 8.31
C GLU A 219 -20.91 0.97 9.03
N LEU A 220 -20.62 2.01 9.80
CA LEU A 220 -19.30 2.18 10.42
C LEU A 220 -18.93 1.04 11.38
N ASP A 221 -19.91 0.43 12.05
CA ASP A 221 -19.74 -0.74 12.90
C ASP A 221 -19.44 -2.02 12.11
N GLU A 222 -20.01 -2.17 10.91
CA GLU A 222 -19.69 -3.26 9.98
C GLU A 222 -18.25 -3.11 9.46
N ILE A 223 -17.86 -1.90 9.09
CA ILE A 223 -16.49 -1.58 8.64
C ILE A 223 -15.49 -1.83 9.78
N ALA A 224 -15.81 -1.44 11.02
CA ALA A 224 -14.97 -1.69 12.18
C ALA A 224 -14.75 -3.19 12.42
N GLN A 225 -15.81 -4.00 12.27
CA GLN A 225 -15.71 -5.47 12.34
C GLN A 225 -14.84 -6.05 11.22
N LEU A 226 -15.04 -5.62 9.96
CA LEU A 226 -14.26 -6.08 8.81
C LEU A 226 -12.76 -5.79 8.99
N ARG A 227 -12.43 -4.60 9.49
CA ARG A 227 -11.06 -4.12 9.66
C ARG A 227 -10.42 -4.53 10.99
N ASN A 228 -11.17 -5.19 11.87
CA ASN A 228 -10.74 -5.49 13.24
C ASN A 228 -10.19 -4.24 13.98
N SER A 229 -10.90 -3.12 13.83
CA SER A 229 -10.59 -1.82 14.44
C SER A 229 -11.76 -1.33 15.28
N THR A 230 -11.59 -0.23 16.00
CA THR A 230 -12.67 0.39 16.79
C THR A 230 -13.59 1.24 15.92
N PHE A 231 -14.81 1.48 16.40
CA PHE A 231 -15.76 2.40 15.75
C PHE A 231 -15.15 3.80 15.61
N ASP A 232 -14.58 4.34 16.70
CA ASP A 232 -13.97 5.68 16.73
C ASP A 232 -12.83 5.81 15.71
N GLU A 233 -11.99 4.76 15.53
CA GLU A 233 -10.93 4.77 14.51
C GLU A 233 -11.50 4.80 13.08
N VAL A 234 -12.60 4.08 12.82
CA VAL A 234 -13.26 4.09 11.51
C VAL A 234 -13.93 5.44 11.25
N GLU A 235 -14.63 5.99 12.23
CA GLU A 235 -15.26 7.31 12.14
C GLU A 235 -14.21 8.40 11.86
N GLN A 236 -13.07 8.36 12.55
CA GLN A 236 -11.97 9.29 12.34
C GLN A 236 -11.37 9.17 10.94
N LEU A 237 -11.11 7.95 10.46
CA LEU A 237 -10.59 7.72 9.11
C LEU A 237 -11.54 8.21 8.02
N LEU A 238 -12.85 7.99 8.18
CA LEU A 238 -13.85 8.49 7.24
C LEU A 238 -13.89 10.02 7.24
N THR A 239 -13.84 10.62 8.43
CA THR A 239 -13.85 12.08 8.61
C THR A 239 -12.62 12.72 7.96
N ASP A 240 -11.44 12.14 8.18
CA ASP A 240 -10.19 12.63 7.59
C ASP A 240 -10.18 12.48 6.07
N ALA A 241 -10.69 11.37 5.53
CA ALA A 241 -10.83 11.16 4.09
C ALA A 241 -11.75 12.22 3.46
N LYS A 242 -12.93 12.45 4.05
CA LYS A 242 -13.87 13.49 3.59
C LYS A 242 -13.25 14.88 3.65
N LYS A 243 -12.59 15.21 4.76
CA LYS A 243 -11.94 16.50 4.94
C LYS A 243 -10.84 16.73 3.89
N ALA A 244 -10.01 15.73 3.63
CA ALA A 244 -8.99 15.79 2.59
C ALA A 244 -9.59 16.10 1.21
N LEU A 245 -10.67 15.41 0.84
CA LEU A 245 -11.40 15.65 -0.40
C LEU A 245 -12.04 17.05 -0.45
N GLN A 246 -12.64 17.51 0.65
CA GLN A 246 -13.20 18.85 0.72
C GLN A 246 -12.13 19.92 0.49
N VAL A 247 -10.99 19.80 1.16
CA VAL A 247 -9.89 20.76 1.01
C VAL A 247 -9.30 20.72 -0.41
N SER A 248 -9.12 19.53 -0.99
CA SER A 248 -8.61 19.42 -2.36
C SER A 248 -9.53 20.13 -3.37
N PHE A 249 -10.85 19.99 -3.21
CA PHE A 249 -11.84 20.73 -4.01
C PHE A 249 -11.75 22.25 -3.78
N PHE A 250 -11.65 22.69 -2.52
CA PHE A 250 -11.58 24.13 -2.20
C PHE A 250 -10.32 24.79 -2.75
N ASN A 251 -9.18 24.10 -2.67
CA ASN A 251 -7.89 24.60 -3.14
C ASN A 251 -7.78 24.62 -4.65
N ARG A 252 -8.25 23.55 -5.31
CA ARG A 252 -8.20 23.45 -6.77
C ARG A 252 -9.24 24.33 -7.45
N TYR A 253 -10.42 24.49 -6.84
CA TYR A 253 -11.57 25.23 -7.39
C TYR A 253 -12.09 26.30 -6.43
N PRO A 254 -11.29 27.34 -6.12
CA PRO A 254 -11.63 28.32 -5.09
C PRO A 254 -12.85 29.17 -5.45
N LEU A 255 -13.62 29.57 -4.43
CA LEU A 255 -14.71 30.53 -4.59
C LEU A 255 -14.14 31.90 -5.00
N LYS A 256 -14.27 32.24 -6.29
CA LYS A 256 -14.31 33.65 -6.72
C LYS A 256 -15.53 34.36 -6.17
#